data_AF-A0ABD0JIQ0-F1
#
_entry.id   AF-A0ABD0JIQ0-F1
#
_cell.length_a   1.000
_cell.length_b   1.000
_cell.length_c   1.000
_cell.angle_alpha   90.00
_cell.angle_beta   90.00
_cell.angle_gamma   90.00
#
_symmetry.space_group_name_H-M   'P 1'
#
loop_
_entity.id
_entity.type
_entity.pdbx_description
1 polymer ?
#
loop_
_entity_poly.entity_id
_entity_poly.type
_entity_poly.pdbx_seq_one_letter_code
_entity_poly.pdbx_strand_id
1 'polypeptide(L)' 'MKVFPHNSHTPGYQNLSGPYASKGGKIILMSYRRSGSSFTAEIISRHPDVFYTFEPLYNLQHRHSEDLQELYRR' A
#
# COMPACT_ATOMS: atom_id res chain seq x y z
N MET A 1 -46.52 -7.37 25.17
CA MET A 1 -45.88 -6.56 24.11
C MET A 1 -44.43 -7.02 23.97
N LYS A 2 -44.08 -7.70 22.88
CA LYS A 2 -42.68 -8.05 22.56
C LYS A 2 -42.09 -6.85 21.83
N VAL A 3 -41.13 -6.18 22.48
CA VAL A 3 -40.36 -5.08 21.89
C VAL A 3 -39.22 -5.71 21.08
N PHE A 4 -39.21 -5.50 19.78
CA PHE A 4 -38.05 -5.83 18.94
C PHE A 4 -37.09 -4.64 18.96
N PRO A 5 -35.79 -4.82 19.25
CA PRO A 5 -34.83 -3.73 19.18
C PRO A 5 -34.59 -3.31 17.73
N HIS A 6 -34.74 -2.01 17.48
CA HIS A 6 -34.43 -1.34 16.22
C HIS A 6 -32.92 -1.08 16.14
N ASN A 7 -32.31 -1.57 15.05
CA ASN A 7 -31.09 -1.11 14.38
C ASN A 7 -29.76 -1.08 15.15
N SER A 8 -28.82 -1.91 14.69
CA SER A 8 -27.50 -1.41 14.28
C SER A 8 -27.05 -2.14 13.02
N HIS A 9 -27.42 -1.58 11.87
CA HIS A 9 -26.80 -1.88 10.59
C HIS A 9 -25.38 -1.30 10.67
N THR A 10 -24.42 -2.08 11.17
CA THR A 10 -23.01 -1.83 10.92
C THR A 10 -22.76 -2.20 9.46
N PRO A 11 -22.34 -1.26 8.59
CA PRO A 11 -22.02 -1.62 7.22
C PRO A 11 -20.75 -2.48 7.25
N GLY A 12 -20.95 -3.78 7.05
CA GLY A 12 -20.08 -4.65 6.26
C GLY A 12 -18.59 -4.67 6.60
N TYR A 13 -18.23 -5.28 7.73
CA TYR A 13 -17.03 -6.12 7.80
C TYR A 13 -17.43 -7.48 8.38
N GLN A 14 -18.42 -8.13 7.75
CA GLN A 14 -18.75 -9.51 8.09
C GLN A 14 -17.65 -10.43 7.53
N ASN A 15 -16.80 -10.93 8.42
CA ASN A 15 -16.08 -12.21 8.34
C ASN A 15 -15.67 -12.67 6.93
N LEU A 16 -14.53 -12.19 6.44
CA LEU A 16 -13.83 -12.78 5.29
C LEU A 16 -13.10 -14.08 5.68
N SER A 17 -13.71 -14.96 6.48
CA SER A 17 -13.12 -16.26 6.86
C SER A 17 -13.48 -17.40 5.90
N GLY A 18 -14.14 -17.09 4.78
CA GLY A 18 -14.42 -18.05 3.72
C GLY A 18 -13.22 -18.25 2.77
N PRO A 19 -13.28 -19.24 1.86
CA PRO A 19 -12.24 -19.52 0.86
C PRO A 19 -11.97 -18.38 -0.14
N TYR A 20 -12.73 -17.28 -0.04
CA TYR A 20 -12.57 -16.02 -0.77
C TYR A 20 -11.84 -14.93 0.03
N ALA A 21 -11.24 -15.27 1.18
CA ALA A 21 -10.28 -14.43 1.87
C ALA A 21 -9.11 -14.15 0.92
N SER A 22 -9.20 -13.08 0.13
CA SER A 22 -8.18 -12.77 -0.85
C SER A 22 -6.88 -12.52 -0.09
N LYS A 23 -5.88 -13.34 -0.38
CA LYS A 23 -4.53 -13.13 0.15
C LYS A 23 -4.07 -11.78 -0.39
N GLY A 24 -4.08 -10.75 0.47
CA GLY A 24 -3.68 -9.40 0.09
C GLY A 24 -2.34 -9.42 -0.64
N GLY A 25 -2.33 -8.90 -1.86
CA GLY A 25 -1.14 -8.83 -2.71
C GLY A 25 -0.24 -7.66 -2.31
N LYS A 26 1.08 -7.82 -2.50
CA LYS A 26 2.04 -6.72 -2.39
C LYS A 26 2.51 -6.34 -3.79
N ILE A 27 2.45 -5.05 -4.12
CA ILE A 27 2.83 -4.51 -5.44
C ILE A 27 3.90 -3.45 -5.24
N ILE A 28 4.91 -3.44 -6.12
CA ILE A 28 5.92 -2.37 -6.19
C ILE A 28 5.63 -1.52 -7.43
N LEU A 29 5.34 -0.24 -7.22
CA LEU A 29 5.15 0.72 -8.32
C LEU A 29 6.49 1.38 -8.66
N MET A 30 7.14 0.91 -9.72
CA MET A 30 8.35 1.53 -10.26
C MET A 30 8.00 2.51 -11.37
N SER A 31 8.49 3.75 -11.28
CA SER A 31 8.17 4.80 -12.25
C SER A 31 9.32 5.79 -12.43
N TYR A 32 9.37 6.44 -13.59
CA TYR A 32 10.26 7.57 -13.84
C TYR A 32 9.69 8.89 -13.30
N ARG A 33 10.57 9.87 -13.04
CA ARG A 33 10.11 11.20 -12.61
C ARG A 33 9.25 11.84 -13.71
N ARG A 34 8.17 12.52 -13.29
CA ARG A 34 7.20 13.20 -14.17
C ARG A 34 6.39 12.27 -15.09
N SER A 35 6.38 10.95 -14.86
CA SER A 35 5.53 10.01 -15.62
C SER A 35 4.07 9.96 -15.13
N GLY A 36 3.68 10.80 -14.17
CA GLY A 36 2.35 10.77 -13.55
C GLY A 36 2.19 9.79 -12.39
N SER A 37 3.28 9.23 -11.85
CA SER A 37 3.19 8.28 -10.73
C SER A 37 2.56 8.85 -9.46
N SER A 38 2.69 10.15 -9.19
CA SER A 38 1.98 10.82 -8.10
C SER A 38 0.46 10.81 -8.31
N PHE A 39 0.00 11.04 -9.54
CA PHE A 39 -1.42 10.99 -9.87
C PHE A 39 -1.97 9.56 -9.74
N THR A 40 -1.24 8.56 -10.24
CA THR A 40 -1.59 7.15 -10.06
C THR A 40 -1.63 6.76 -8.59
N ALA A 41 -0.63 7.17 -7.80
CA ALA A 41 -0.55 6.94 -6.36
C ALA A 41 -1.78 7.48 -5.61
N GLU A 42 -2.24 8.67 -6.00
CA GLU A 42 -3.41 9.30 -5.40
C GLU A 42 -4.71 8.56 -5.72
N ILE A 43 -4.82 7.94 -6.90
CA ILE A 43 -5.99 7.13 -7.26
C ILE A 43 -6.01 5.85 -6.42
N ILE A 44 -4.89 5.14 -6.32
CA ILE A 44 -4.82 3.87 -5.59
C ILE A 44 -4.96 4.05 -4.08
N SER A 45 -4.48 5.18 -3.52
CA SER A 45 -4.60 5.46 -2.09
C SER A 45 -6.02 5.78 -1.63
N ARG A 46 -6.97 5.96 -2.54
CA ARG A 46 -8.39 6.20 -2.21
C ARG A 46 -9.16 4.93 -1.89
N HIS A 47 -8.65 3.76 -2.28
CA HIS A 47 -9.35 2.50 -2.04
C HIS A 47 -9.23 2.11 -0.55
N PRO A 48 -10.34 1.81 0.16
CA PRO A 48 -10.33 1.58 1.61
C PRO A 48 -9.45 0.39 2.03
N ASP A 49 -9.33 -0.62 1.16
CA ASP A 49 -8.52 -1.82 1.43
C ASP A 49 -7.08 -1.75 0.90
N VAL A 50 -6.63 -0.58 0.43
CA VAL A 50 -5.28 -0.39 -0.11
C VAL A 50 -4.49 0.57 0.76
N PHE A 51 -3.32 0.12 1.22
CA PHE A 51 -2.32 0.98 1.82
C PHE A 51 -1.21 1.29 0.81
N TYR A 52 -0.99 2.57 0.54
CA TYR A 52 0.10 3.04 -0.31
C TYR A 52 1.12 3.83 0.52
N THR A 53 2.39 3.46 0.39
CA THR A 53 3.51 4.23 0.93
C THR A 53 4.51 4.49 -0.18
N PHE A 54 5.06 5.71 -0.22
CA PHE A 54 6.17 6.04 -1.09
C PHE A 54 7.46 5.99 -0.28
N GLU A 55 8.28 4.97 -0.49
CA GLU A 55 9.64 5.02 0.02
C GLU A 55 10.50 5.89 -0.92
N PRO A 56 11.09 7.00 -0.44
CA PRO A 56 12.08 7.69 -1.23
C PRO A 56 13.27 6.75 -1.44
N LEU A 57 13.44 6.30 -2.68
CA LEU A 57 14.59 5.53 -3.16
C LEU A 57 15.94 6.21 -2.85
N TYR A 58 15.93 7.46 -2.38
CA TYR A 58 17.09 8.20 -1.90
C TYR A 58 17.95 7.38 -0.93
N ASN A 59 17.33 6.70 0.04
CA ASN A 59 18.09 5.92 1.03
C ASN A 59 18.79 4.70 0.42
N LEU A 60 18.15 4.04 -0.56
CA LEU A 60 18.75 2.91 -1.29
C LEU A 60 19.83 3.39 -2.26
N GLN A 61 19.61 4.52 -2.93
CA GLN A 61 20.57 5.11 -3.83
C GLN A 61 21.83 5.55 -3.07
N HIS A 62 21.68 6.18 -1.91
CA HIS A 62 22.81 6.64 -1.11
C HIS A 62 23.67 5.47 -0.63
N ARG A 63 23.05 4.38 -0.12
CA ARG A 63 23.77 3.17 0.26
C ARG A 63 24.56 2.56 -0.90
N HIS A 64 23.93 2.42 -2.06
CA HIS A 64 24.60 1.86 -3.25
C HIS A 64 25.77 2.74 -3.72
N SER A 65 25.65 4.08 -3.62
CA SER A 65 26.76 4.96 -3.97
C SER A 65 27.94 4.87 -2.99
N GLU A 66 27.71 4.69 -1.70
CA GLU A 66 28.78 4.49 -0.70
C GLU A 66 29.51 3.16 -0.93
N ASP A 67 28.75 2.07 -1.17
CA ASP A 67 29.32 0.75 -1.43
C ASP A 67 30.22 0.75 -2.68
N LEU A 68 29.82 1.45 -3.74
CA LEU A 68 30.64 1.63 -4.93
C LEU A 68 31.89 2.47 -4.64
N GLN A 69 31.77 3.56 -3.88
CA GLN A 69 32.94 4.36 -3.52
C GLN A 69 33.96 3.57 -2.70
N GLU A 70 33.51 2.69 -1.80
CA GLU A 70 34.41 1.84 -1.03
C GLU A 70 35.07 0.76 -1.89
N LEU A 71 34.34 0.17 -2.84
CA LEU A 71 34.91 -0.78 -3.81
C LEU A 71 36.00 -0.15 -4.70
N TYR A 72 35.81 1.09 -5.14
CA TYR A 72 36.81 1.81 -5.96
C TYR A 72 37.98 2.41 -5.16
N ARG A 73 37.91 2.40 -3.82
CA ARG A 73 38.95 2.96 -2.93
C ARG A 73 40.02 1.93 -2.54
N ARG A 74 39.78 0.64 -2.76
CA ARG A 74 40.76 -0.45 -2.52
C ARG A 74 41.55 -0.77 -3.78
#